data_AF-A0A099DAN0-F1
#
_entry.id   AF-A0A099DAN0-F1
#
_cell.length_a   1.000
_cell.length_b   1.000
_cell.length_c   1.000
_cell.angle_alpha   90.00
_cell.angle_beta   90.00
_cell.angle_gamma   90.00
#
_symmetry.space_group_name_H-M   'P 1'
#
loop_
_entity.id
_entity.type
_entity.pdbx_description
1 polymer ?
#
loop_
_entity_poly.entity_id
_entity_poly.type
_entity_poly.pdbx_seq_one_letter_code
_entity_poly.pdbx_strand_id
1 'polypeptide(L)'
;MRKDRISVKPKKRIALVLATAFSLVGIMGAGAGAAEQHEQSPQAREAQTSIVLGEPYHLYNRSAHLFMIAKGWNTSENGILDLWYQHRTDSARLQEQWEFLPTGLSGVLRIKNVGSGLCLEPNNQDALRHVVQRQCDRGERAQWWWVDKDEGLRIAPYNNANRVMNPYQVAYPSRDIVLNKDVDSLSQRWSAIPVE
;
A
#
# COMPACT_ATOMS: atom_id res chain seq x y z
N MET A 1 23.87 28.03 -52.39
CA MET A 1 22.57 27.32 -52.24
C MET A 1 22.28 27.14 -50.76
N ARG A 2 21.07 27.53 -50.35
CA ARG A 2 20.53 27.59 -48.97
C ARG A 2 20.53 26.23 -48.26
N LYS A 3 20.66 26.25 -46.93
CA LYS A 3 19.54 25.83 -46.06
C LYS A 3 19.69 26.40 -44.65
N ASP A 4 18.72 27.24 -44.31
CA ASP A 4 18.57 27.95 -43.05
C ASP A 4 18.26 27.00 -41.88
N ARG A 5 18.83 27.31 -40.71
CA ARG A 5 18.44 26.74 -39.41
C ARG A 5 17.08 27.29 -39.02
N ILE A 6 16.10 26.41 -38.79
CA ILE A 6 14.85 26.77 -38.11
C ILE A 6 14.93 26.25 -36.67
N SER A 7 15.05 27.19 -35.72
CA SER A 7 14.89 26.96 -34.29
C SER A 7 13.40 26.89 -33.96
N VAL A 8 12.93 25.75 -33.49
CA VAL A 8 11.53 25.56 -33.07
C VAL A 8 11.44 25.80 -31.56
N LYS A 9 10.81 26.89 -31.15
CA LYS A 9 10.43 27.13 -29.75
C LYS A 9 9.28 26.19 -29.35
N PRO A 10 9.32 25.52 -28.19
CA PRO A 10 8.19 24.74 -27.71
C PRO A 10 7.06 25.66 -27.21
N LYS A 11 5.88 25.54 -27.83
CA LYS A 11 4.63 26.14 -27.35
C LYS A 11 4.17 25.36 -26.11
N LYS A 12 4.25 26.00 -24.94
CA LYS A 12 3.58 25.53 -23.71
C LYS A 12 2.07 25.53 -23.95
N ARG A 13 1.43 24.36 -23.92
CA ARG A 13 -0.03 24.24 -23.82
C ARG A 13 -0.34 24.00 -22.35
N ILE A 14 -0.81 25.04 -21.69
CA ILE A 14 -1.37 24.97 -20.34
C ILE A 14 -2.77 24.38 -20.51
N ALA A 15 -2.97 23.14 -20.08
CA ALA A 15 -4.31 22.58 -19.91
C ALA A 15 -4.86 23.08 -18.58
N LEU A 16 -5.73 24.09 -18.66
CA LEU A 16 -6.53 24.57 -17.55
C LEU A 16 -7.64 23.54 -17.31
N VAL A 17 -7.51 22.71 -16.27
CA VAL A 17 -8.61 21.86 -15.80
C VAL A 17 -9.53 22.75 -14.97
N LEU A 18 -10.76 22.93 -15.46
CA LEU A 18 -11.85 23.58 -14.74
C LEU A 18 -12.13 22.82 -13.44
N ALA A 19 -11.80 23.43 -12.31
CA ALA A 19 -12.37 23.05 -11.03
C ALA A 19 -13.83 23.48 -11.02
N THR A 20 -14.75 22.52 -10.94
CA THR A 20 -16.18 22.75 -10.79
C THR A 20 -16.45 23.48 -9.47
N ALA A 21 -17.25 24.54 -9.57
CA ALA A 21 -17.67 25.36 -8.45
C ALA A 21 -18.52 24.53 -7.46
N PHE A 22 -18.12 24.50 -6.18
CA PHE A 22 -19.01 24.10 -5.10
C PHE A 22 -19.98 25.24 -4.82
N SER A 23 -21.28 24.98 -5.00
CA SER A 23 -22.33 25.89 -4.60
C SER A 23 -22.38 25.98 -3.07
N LEU A 24 -22.01 27.15 -2.52
CA LEU A 24 -22.32 27.52 -1.15
C LEU A 24 -23.82 27.77 -1.06
N VAL A 25 -24.57 26.80 -0.54
CA VAL A 25 -25.91 27.06 0.00
C VAL A 25 -25.72 27.39 1.47
N GLY A 26 -25.78 28.68 1.79
CA GLY A 26 -25.90 29.15 3.17
C GLY A 26 -27.28 28.78 3.70
N ILE A 27 -27.32 28.04 4.79
CA ILE A 27 -28.51 27.93 5.64
C ILE A 27 -28.11 28.50 7.00
N MET A 28 -28.65 29.67 7.32
CA MET A 28 -28.66 30.16 8.69
C MET A 28 -29.64 29.29 9.48
N GLY A 29 -29.15 28.57 10.47
CA GLY A 29 -29.96 27.81 11.41
C GLY A 29 -29.19 27.62 12.72
N ALA A 30 -29.63 28.30 13.77
CA ALA A 30 -29.12 28.12 15.11
C ALA A 30 -29.53 26.72 15.63
N GLY A 31 -28.55 25.93 16.10
CA GLY A 31 -28.82 24.66 16.78
C GLY A 31 -27.57 23.80 16.91
N ALA A 32 -27.26 23.43 18.15
CA ALA A 32 -26.32 22.39 18.63
C ALA A 32 -25.40 21.71 17.61
N GLY A 33 -24.08 21.81 17.85
CA GLY A 33 -23.03 21.19 17.06
C GLY A 33 -23.25 19.69 16.85
N ALA A 34 -23.52 19.32 15.61
CA ALA A 34 -23.29 17.99 15.09
C ALA A 34 -21.86 17.99 14.53
N ALA A 35 -20.99 17.16 15.08
CA ALA A 35 -19.69 16.88 14.50
C ALA A 35 -19.92 16.30 13.10
N GLU A 36 -19.42 16.97 12.06
CA GLU A 36 -19.30 16.40 10.72
C GLU A 36 -18.29 15.25 10.80
N GLN A 37 -18.78 14.03 11.02
CA GLN A 37 -18.05 12.84 10.66
C GLN A 37 -17.95 12.83 9.13
N HIS A 38 -16.77 13.15 8.62
CA HIS A 38 -16.39 12.90 7.23
C HIS A 38 -16.42 11.37 6.99
N GLU A 39 -17.60 10.81 6.78
CA GLU A 39 -17.74 9.47 6.23
C GLU A 39 -17.27 9.52 4.78
N GLN A 40 -16.11 8.92 4.51
CA GLN A 40 -15.64 8.70 3.15
C GLN A 40 -16.71 7.93 2.37
N SER A 41 -17.17 8.50 1.26
CA SER A 41 -18.17 7.91 0.36
C SER A 41 -17.82 6.44 0.01
N PRO A 42 -18.81 5.53 -0.10
CA PRO A 42 -18.60 4.14 -0.48
C PRO A 42 -17.69 3.95 -1.71
N GLN A 43 -17.79 4.83 -2.71
CA GLN A 43 -16.93 4.81 -3.90
C GLN A 43 -15.44 5.05 -3.58
N ALA A 44 -15.14 5.92 -2.61
CA ALA A 44 -13.76 6.16 -2.19
C ALA A 44 -13.20 4.96 -1.41
N ARG A 45 -14.04 4.26 -0.63
CA ARG A 45 -13.68 3.01 0.05
C ARG A 45 -13.43 1.87 -0.94
N GLU A 46 -14.27 1.73 -1.97
CA GLU A 46 -14.07 0.71 -3.02
C GLU A 46 -12.78 0.95 -3.82
N ALA A 47 -12.50 2.21 -4.20
CA ALA A 47 -11.27 2.57 -4.91
C ALA A 47 -9.99 2.25 -4.10
N GLN A 48 -10.02 2.42 -2.77
CA GLN A 48 -8.91 2.10 -1.88
C GLN A 48 -8.68 0.58 -1.67
N THR A 49 -9.60 -0.26 -2.15
CA THR A 49 -9.52 -1.73 -2.05
C THR A 49 -9.45 -2.41 -3.42
N SER A 50 -9.61 -1.67 -4.51
CA SER A 50 -9.40 -2.17 -5.87
C SER A 50 -7.92 -2.18 -6.22
N ILE A 51 -7.35 -3.38 -6.36
CA ILE A 51 -5.97 -3.59 -6.83
C ILE A 51 -5.99 -3.85 -8.34
N VAL A 52 -5.16 -3.12 -9.07
CA VAL A 52 -4.76 -3.42 -10.45
C VAL A 52 -3.42 -4.15 -10.37
N LEU A 53 -3.37 -5.38 -10.90
CA LEU A 53 -2.17 -6.20 -10.81
C LEU A 53 -1.01 -5.57 -11.58
N GLY A 54 0.19 -5.61 -11.00
CA GLY A 54 1.40 -5.05 -11.58
C GLY A 54 1.57 -3.54 -11.41
N GLU A 55 0.54 -2.81 -10.95
CA GLU A 55 0.69 -1.40 -10.61
C GLU A 55 1.30 -1.24 -9.20
N PRO A 56 2.09 -0.18 -8.95
CA PRO A 56 2.68 0.09 -7.65
C PRO A 56 1.69 0.78 -6.70
N TYR A 57 1.73 0.36 -5.43
CA TYR A 57 0.93 0.93 -4.35
C TYR A 57 1.77 1.22 -3.11
N HIS A 58 1.38 2.23 -2.34
CA HIS A 58 1.72 2.29 -0.93
C HIS A 58 0.70 1.47 -0.13
N LEU A 59 1.18 0.61 0.78
CA LEU A 59 0.31 -0.15 1.68
C LEU A 59 0.16 0.57 3.00
N TYR A 60 -1.02 1.11 3.25
CA TYR A 60 -1.33 1.92 4.43
C TYR A 60 -2.13 1.12 5.44
N ASN A 61 -1.69 1.10 6.70
CA ASN A 61 -2.52 0.56 7.78
C ASN A 61 -3.30 1.70 8.44
N ARG A 62 -4.63 1.67 8.30
CA ARG A 62 -5.50 2.75 8.78
C ARG A 62 -5.50 2.92 10.29
N SER A 63 -5.37 1.82 11.05
CA SER A 63 -5.37 1.88 12.51
C SER A 63 -4.02 2.35 13.07
N ALA A 64 -2.91 2.02 12.42
CA ALA A 64 -1.59 2.50 12.82
C ALA A 64 -1.30 3.92 12.29
N HIS A 65 -2.03 4.37 11.28
CA HIS A 65 -1.76 5.59 10.51
C HIS A 65 -0.34 5.61 9.89
N LEU A 66 0.14 4.46 9.43
CA LEU A 66 1.49 4.28 8.89
C LEU A 66 1.49 3.41 7.63
N PHE A 67 2.53 3.58 6.82
CA PHE A 67 2.77 2.81 5.60
C PHE A 67 3.78 1.69 5.81
N MET A 68 3.62 0.61 5.07
CA MET A 68 4.58 -0.49 5.02
C MET A 68 5.84 -0.09 4.26
N ILE A 69 6.99 -0.45 4.83
CA ILE A 69 8.29 -0.31 4.20
C ILE A 69 9.19 -1.52 4.51
N ALA A 70 10.20 -1.78 3.69
CA ALA A 70 11.34 -2.56 4.11
C ALA A 70 12.11 -1.84 5.24
N LYS A 71 12.36 -2.51 6.37
CA LYS A 71 12.95 -1.89 7.55
C LYS A 71 14.28 -1.22 7.26
N GLY A 72 14.41 0.04 7.65
CA GLY A 72 15.63 0.81 7.38
C GLY A 72 15.96 0.94 5.89
N TRP A 73 14.97 0.94 5.00
CA TRP A 73 15.15 1.15 3.56
C TRP A 73 15.98 0.06 2.88
N ASN A 74 15.97 -1.16 3.44
CA ASN A 74 16.79 -2.24 2.94
C ASN A 74 16.25 -2.83 1.62
N THR A 75 17.18 -3.29 0.78
CA THR A 75 16.88 -4.02 -0.48
C THR A 75 17.43 -5.44 -0.48
N SER A 76 17.80 -5.95 0.71
CA SER A 76 18.48 -7.23 0.86
C SER A 76 17.50 -8.34 1.20
N GLU A 77 17.83 -9.57 0.81
CA GLU A 77 17.12 -10.74 1.28
C GLU A 77 17.16 -10.86 2.80
N ASN A 78 16.12 -11.46 3.38
CA ASN A 78 15.85 -11.53 4.82
C ASN A 78 15.52 -10.19 5.48
N GLY A 79 15.48 -9.08 4.72
CA GLY A 79 15.06 -7.80 5.24
C GLY A 79 13.62 -7.88 5.78
N ILE A 80 13.44 -7.59 7.06
CA ILE A 80 12.10 -7.50 7.67
C ILE A 80 11.39 -6.22 7.26
N LEU A 81 10.08 -6.19 7.49
CA LEU A 81 9.21 -5.04 7.22
C LEU A 81 9.00 -4.17 8.46
N ASP A 82 8.72 -2.90 8.23
CA ASP A 82 8.53 -1.86 9.24
C ASP A 82 7.36 -0.95 8.85
N LEU A 83 6.92 -0.12 9.80
CA LEU A 83 5.91 0.92 9.62
C LEU A 83 6.54 2.30 9.62
N TRP A 84 6.15 3.12 8.65
CA TRP A 84 6.78 4.41 8.40
C TRP A 84 5.79 5.50 8.02
N TYR A 85 6.09 6.75 8.36
CA TYR A 85 5.21 7.90 8.15
C TYR A 85 5.71 8.88 7.07
N GLN A 86 6.99 8.80 6.68
CA GLN A 86 7.61 9.81 5.83
C GLN A 86 7.99 9.24 4.47
N HIS A 87 7.28 9.66 3.43
CA HIS A 87 7.62 9.29 2.06
C HIS A 87 8.92 9.93 1.59
N ARG A 88 9.65 9.20 0.75
CA ARG A 88 10.88 9.72 0.12
C ARG A 88 10.57 10.26 -1.27
N THR A 89 11.38 11.21 -1.71
CA THR A 89 11.30 11.80 -3.05
C THR A 89 12.48 11.43 -3.92
N ASP A 90 13.49 10.76 -3.36
CA ASP A 90 14.68 10.30 -4.08
C ASP A 90 14.49 8.88 -4.64
N SER A 91 15.57 8.29 -5.17
CA SER A 91 15.53 6.95 -5.76
C SER A 91 15.11 5.84 -4.78
N ALA A 92 15.28 6.06 -3.47
CA ALA A 92 14.87 5.10 -2.45
C ALA A 92 13.34 5.07 -2.22
N ARG A 93 12.59 6.01 -2.81
CA ARG A 93 11.11 6.01 -2.78
C ARG A 93 10.47 4.74 -3.34
N LEU A 94 11.20 3.96 -4.16
CA LEU A 94 10.69 2.70 -4.69
C LEU A 94 10.59 1.61 -3.61
N GLN A 95 11.29 1.75 -2.48
CA GLN A 95 11.33 0.74 -1.40
C GLN A 95 10.10 0.76 -0.49
N GLU A 96 9.25 1.77 -0.62
CA GLU A 96 7.94 1.90 0.05
C GLU A 96 6.76 1.57 -0.90
N GLN A 97 7.06 1.09 -2.11
CA GLN A 97 6.08 0.74 -3.13
C GLN A 97 6.01 -0.77 -3.31
N TRP A 98 4.80 -1.26 -3.50
CA TRP A 98 4.47 -2.68 -3.53
C TRP A 98 3.61 -3.01 -4.75
N GLU A 99 4.02 -4.02 -5.51
CA GLU A 99 3.29 -4.57 -6.64
C GLU A 99 2.60 -5.87 -6.22
N PHE A 100 1.34 -6.02 -6.61
CA PHE A 100 0.64 -7.30 -6.49
C PHE A 100 0.78 -8.09 -7.80
N LEU A 101 1.36 -9.27 -7.72
CA LEU A 101 1.62 -10.15 -8.86
C LEU A 101 0.72 -11.39 -8.82
N PRO A 102 0.16 -11.84 -9.95
CA PRO A 102 -0.68 -13.04 -9.98
C PRO A 102 0.13 -14.32 -9.71
N THR A 103 -0.55 -15.31 -9.12
CA THR A 103 -0.05 -16.70 -8.96
C THR A 103 -0.76 -17.70 -9.88
N GLY A 104 -1.83 -17.28 -10.57
CA GLY A 104 -2.71 -18.16 -11.35
C GLY A 104 -3.91 -18.70 -10.55
N LEU A 105 -3.91 -18.54 -9.21
CA LEU A 105 -5.05 -18.84 -8.36
C LEU A 105 -5.79 -17.55 -7.98
N SER A 106 -7.12 -17.55 -8.12
CA SER A 106 -7.97 -16.41 -7.78
C SER A 106 -7.82 -16.00 -6.31
N GLY A 107 -7.67 -14.71 -6.04
CA GLY A 107 -7.47 -14.18 -4.69
C GLY A 107 -6.09 -14.43 -4.07
N VAL A 108 -5.20 -15.15 -4.78
CA VAL A 108 -3.86 -15.47 -4.29
C VAL A 108 -2.80 -14.73 -5.10
N LEU A 109 -2.05 -13.88 -4.42
CA LEU A 109 -1.10 -12.96 -5.02
C LEU A 109 0.28 -13.15 -4.40
N ARG A 110 1.32 -12.70 -5.12
CA ARG A 110 2.63 -12.38 -4.54
C ARG A 110 2.69 -10.87 -4.35
N ILE A 111 3.40 -10.43 -3.34
CA ILE A 111 3.58 -9.01 -3.05
C ILE A 111 5.06 -8.72 -3.21
N LYS A 112 5.41 -7.85 -4.17
CA LYS A 112 6.79 -7.54 -4.53
C LYS A 112 7.12 -6.10 -4.15
N ASN A 113 8.27 -5.90 -3.52
CA ASN A 113 8.81 -4.56 -3.31
C ASN A 113 9.39 -4.03 -4.64
N VAL A 114 8.98 -2.83 -5.06
CA VAL A 114 9.42 -2.25 -6.34
C VAL A 114 10.92 -1.94 -6.30
N GLY A 115 11.42 -1.38 -5.20
CA GLY A 115 12.79 -0.93 -5.07
C GLY A 115 13.84 -2.04 -4.96
N SER A 116 13.50 -3.16 -4.30
CA SER A 116 14.41 -4.31 -4.16
C SER A 116 14.20 -5.37 -5.23
N GLY A 117 13.01 -5.43 -5.83
CA GLY A 117 12.61 -6.52 -6.72
C GLY A 117 12.28 -7.83 -6.00
N LEU A 118 12.31 -7.85 -4.66
CA LEU A 118 12.09 -9.02 -3.82
C LEU A 118 10.62 -9.17 -3.44
N CYS A 119 10.20 -10.41 -3.20
CA CYS A 119 8.84 -10.78 -2.81
C CYS A 119 8.73 -11.00 -1.30
N LEU A 120 7.54 -10.73 -0.75
CA LEU A 120 7.24 -10.97 0.65
C LEU A 120 7.04 -12.45 0.94
N GLU A 121 7.60 -12.91 2.06
CA GLU A 121 7.52 -14.27 2.54
C GLU A 121 7.41 -14.31 4.09
N PRO A 122 6.60 -15.19 4.67
CA PRO A 122 6.64 -15.49 6.11
C PRO A 122 8.00 -16.02 6.55
N ASN A 123 8.62 -15.42 7.57
CA ASN A 123 9.78 -16.02 8.22
C ASN A 123 9.32 -17.07 9.24
N ASN A 124 9.11 -18.31 8.79
CA ASN A 124 8.60 -19.40 9.65
C ASN A 124 9.58 -19.85 10.74
N GLN A 125 10.86 -19.45 10.66
CA GLN A 125 11.88 -19.76 11.66
C GLN A 125 11.94 -18.71 12.78
N ASP A 126 11.26 -17.59 12.62
CA ASP A 126 11.28 -16.50 13.57
C ASP A 126 10.12 -16.61 14.58
N ALA A 127 10.47 -16.55 15.86
CA ALA A 127 9.52 -16.62 16.97
C ALA A 127 8.52 -15.44 16.97
N LEU A 128 8.94 -14.28 16.47
CA LEU A 128 8.08 -13.10 16.34
C LEU A 128 7.22 -13.13 15.07
N ARG A 129 7.49 -14.08 14.16
CA ARG A 129 6.77 -14.30 12.90
C ARG A 129 6.78 -13.08 11.99
N HIS A 130 7.94 -12.45 11.86
CA HIS A 130 8.16 -11.38 10.89
C HIS A 130 7.84 -11.84 9.48
N VAL A 131 7.47 -10.86 8.65
CA VAL A 131 7.48 -10.99 7.20
C VAL A 131 8.82 -10.46 6.69
N VAL A 132 9.43 -11.19 5.76
CA VAL A 132 10.73 -10.87 5.17
C VAL A 132 10.63 -10.72 3.65
N GLN A 133 11.65 -10.11 3.06
CA GLN A 133 11.87 -10.08 1.62
C GLN A 133 12.76 -11.25 1.16
N ARG A 134 12.40 -11.88 0.04
CA ARG A 134 13.11 -12.99 -0.60
C ARG A 134 13.14 -12.84 -2.11
N GLN A 135 14.06 -13.52 -2.78
CA GLN A 135 14.02 -13.57 -4.25
C GLN A 135 12.67 -14.07 -4.73
N CYS A 136 12.09 -13.39 -5.72
CA CYS A 136 10.77 -13.73 -6.22
C CYS A 136 10.82 -15.06 -7.00
N ASP A 137 10.31 -16.13 -6.40
CA ASP A 137 10.10 -17.41 -7.08
C ASP A 137 8.66 -17.47 -7.63
N ARG A 138 8.49 -18.03 -8.82
CA ARG A 138 7.18 -18.22 -9.48
C ARG A 138 6.47 -19.51 -9.03
N GLY A 139 7.15 -20.44 -8.36
CA GLY A 139 6.59 -21.71 -7.89
C GLY A 139 6.48 -21.86 -6.37
N GLU A 140 7.20 -21.03 -5.60
CA GLU A 140 7.25 -21.19 -4.16
C GLU A 140 5.97 -20.68 -3.47
N ARG A 141 5.20 -21.63 -2.91
CA ARG A 141 3.97 -21.33 -2.17
C ARG A 141 4.19 -20.55 -0.87
N ALA A 142 5.43 -20.48 -0.38
CA ALA A 142 5.76 -19.65 0.79
C ALA A 142 5.55 -18.15 0.49
N GLN A 143 5.67 -17.73 -0.77
CA GLN A 143 5.49 -16.35 -1.20
C GLN A 143 4.05 -16.03 -1.63
N TRP A 144 3.14 -16.99 -1.52
CA TRP A 144 1.75 -16.84 -1.92
C TRP A 144 0.93 -16.29 -0.75
N TRP A 145 0.09 -15.30 -1.04
CA TRP A 145 -0.73 -14.60 -0.07
C TRP A 145 -2.18 -14.59 -0.51
N TRP A 146 -3.09 -15.01 0.36
CA TRP A 146 -4.50 -14.66 0.24
C TRP A 146 -4.64 -13.15 0.45
N VAL A 147 -5.24 -12.47 -0.51
CA VAL A 147 -5.51 -11.02 -0.46
C VAL A 147 -7.01 -10.82 -0.62
N ASP A 148 -7.72 -10.90 0.50
CA ASP A 148 -9.17 -10.77 0.54
C ASP A 148 -9.55 -9.30 0.69
N LYS A 149 -10.59 -8.87 -0.03
CA LYS A 149 -11.15 -7.53 0.08
C LYS A 149 -12.27 -7.54 1.11
N ASP A 150 -12.01 -6.97 2.27
CA ASP A 150 -12.92 -6.89 3.40
C ASP A 150 -12.62 -5.66 4.25
N GLU A 151 -13.37 -4.58 4.00
CA GLU A 151 -13.15 -3.24 4.57
C GLU A 151 -11.70 -2.73 4.41
N GLY A 152 -10.98 -3.27 3.44
CA GLY A 152 -9.53 -3.19 3.32
C GLY A 152 -8.98 -4.51 2.78
N LEU A 153 -7.67 -4.61 2.66
CA LEU A 153 -6.98 -5.82 2.26
C LEU A 153 -6.63 -6.61 3.51
N ARG A 154 -7.20 -7.80 3.63
CA ARG A 154 -6.78 -8.82 4.58
C ARG A 154 -5.75 -9.69 3.89
N ILE A 155 -4.51 -9.66 4.38
CA ILE A 155 -3.36 -10.32 3.75
C ILE A 155 -2.91 -11.48 4.64
N ALA A 156 -3.09 -12.71 4.18
CA ALA A 156 -2.75 -13.93 4.94
C ALA A 156 -1.84 -14.85 4.12
N PRO A 157 -0.89 -15.58 4.75
CA PRO A 157 -0.12 -16.59 4.05
C PRO A 157 -1.03 -17.65 3.43
N TYR A 158 -0.72 -18.08 2.20
CA TYR A 158 -1.50 -19.09 1.50
C TYR A 158 -1.65 -20.40 2.28
N ASN A 159 -0.57 -20.82 2.95
CA ASN A 159 -0.51 -22.05 3.73
C ASN A 159 -1.02 -21.91 5.17
N ASN A 160 -1.40 -20.71 5.62
CA ASN A 160 -1.90 -20.47 6.97
C ASN A 160 -2.80 -19.24 7.04
N ALA A 161 -4.05 -19.40 6.61
CA ALA A 161 -5.04 -18.33 6.65
C ALA A 161 -5.50 -17.93 8.07
N ASN A 162 -5.10 -18.67 9.12
CA ASN A 162 -5.42 -18.32 10.51
C ASN A 162 -4.56 -17.16 11.05
N ARG A 163 -3.60 -16.68 10.25
CA ARG A 163 -2.75 -15.55 10.57
C ARG A 163 -2.78 -14.53 9.46
N VAL A 164 -2.73 -13.27 9.85
CA VAL A 164 -2.78 -12.13 8.93
C VAL A 164 -1.62 -11.19 9.21
N MET A 165 -1.15 -10.53 8.16
CA MET A 165 -0.14 -9.50 8.22
C MET A 165 -0.65 -8.30 9.01
N ASN A 166 0.03 -7.98 10.10
CA ASN A 166 -0.45 -7.04 11.10
C ASN A 166 0.71 -6.21 11.68
N PRO A 167 0.52 -4.90 11.88
CA PRO A 167 1.39 -4.09 12.74
C PRO A 167 1.67 -4.77 14.08
N TYR A 168 2.94 -4.91 14.47
CA TYR A 168 3.26 -5.43 15.79
C TYR A 168 2.86 -4.41 16.86
N GLN A 169 1.95 -4.81 17.75
CA GLN A 169 1.40 -3.94 18.80
C GLN A 169 1.77 -4.52 20.18
N VAL A 170 3.02 -4.34 20.61
CA VAL A 170 3.43 -4.58 21.99
C VAL A 170 4.09 -3.33 22.57
N ALA A 171 4.27 -3.28 23.89
CA ALA A 171 4.81 -2.13 24.62
C ALA A 171 6.24 -1.69 24.23
N TYR A 172 6.90 -2.40 23.32
CA TYR A 172 8.20 -2.02 22.78
C TYR A 172 8.02 -1.22 21.48
N PRO A 173 8.92 -0.25 21.17
CA PRO A 173 8.79 0.63 20.01
C PRO A 173 9.05 -0.07 18.66
N SER A 174 8.98 -1.39 18.60
CA SER A 174 9.07 -2.11 17.34
C SER A 174 7.85 -1.77 16.50
N ARG A 175 8.12 -1.18 15.34
CA ARG A 175 7.16 -0.88 14.29
C ARG A 175 7.10 -2.01 13.24
N ASP A 176 7.58 -3.18 13.63
CA ASP A 176 7.69 -4.33 12.75
C ASP A 176 6.32 -4.81 12.29
N ILE A 177 6.29 -5.46 11.13
CA ILE A 177 5.10 -6.12 10.61
C ILE A 177 5.27 -7.62 10.75
N VAL A 178 4.29 -8.26 11.41
CA VAL A 178 4.33 -9.67 11.78
C VAL A 178 3.05 -10.40 11.35
N LEU A 179 3.08 -11.72 11.45
CA LEU A 179 1.90 -12.57 11.30
C LEU A 179 1.25 -12.82 12.66
N ASN A 180 0.14 -12.14 12.92
CA ASN A 180 -0.64 -12.33 14.14
C ASN A 180 -1.86 -13.22 13.88
N LYS A 181 -2.45 -13.78 14.95
CA LYS A 181 -3.72 -14.50 14.86
C LYS A 181 -4.76 -13.58 14.22
N ASP A 182 -5.49 -14.11 13.26
CA ASP A 182 -6.63 -13.38 12.71
C ASP A 182 -7.73 -13.28 13.77
N VAL A 183 -8.07 -12.05 14.13
CA VAL A 183 -9.13 -11.71 15.09
C VAL A 183 -10.17 -10.82 14.43
N ASP A 184 -10.15 -10.75 13.09
CA ASP A 184 -11.10 -10.00 12.29
C ASP A 184 -11.16 -8.50 12.65
N SER A 185 -10.00 -7.92 12.99
CA SER A 185 -9.92 -6.52 13.38
C SER A 185 -9.58 -5.62 12.19
N LEU A 186 -10.14 -4.40 12.19
CA LEU A 186 -9.75 -3.34 11.25
C LEU A 186 -8.26 -2.98 11.33
N SER A 187 -7.60 -3.22 12.47
CA SER A 187 -6.15 -3.01 12.59
C SER A 187 -5.33 -3.99 11.74
N GLN A 188 -5.95 -5.07 11.29
CA GLN A 188 -5.35 -6.10 10.43
C GLN A 188 -5.67 -5.86 8.95
N ARG A 189 -6.28 -4.71 8.60
CA ARG A 189 -6.63 -4.34 7.24
C ARG A 189 -5.66 -3.30 6.68
N TRP A 190 -5.26 -3.52 5.43
CA TRP A 190 -4.38 -2.62 4.68
C TRP A 190 -5.16 -1.90 3.59
N SER A 191 -4.85 -0.66 3.30
CA SER A 191 -5.35 0.07 2.13
C SER A 191 -4.25 0.12 1.09
N ALA A 192 -4.57 -0.23 -0.16
CA ALA A 192 -3.66 -0.04 -1.28
C ALA A 192 -3.90 1.35 -1.86
N ILE A 193 -2.95 2.26 -1.63
CA ILE A 193 -3.01 3.64 -2.12
C ILE A 193 -2.19 3.72 -3.41
N PRO A 194 -2.80 4.02 -4.57
CA PRO A 194 -2.06 4.14 -5.83
C PRO A 194 -0.93 5.15 -5.73
N VAL A 195 0.21 4.86 -6.37
CA VAL A 195 1.31 5.81 -6.53
C VAL A 195 1.02 6.72 -7.72
N GLU A 196 1.17 8.03 -7.56
CA GLU A 196 1.05 9.04 -8.64
C GLU A 196 2.33 9.22 -9.46
#